data_AF-A0A954RBK7-F1
#
_entry.id   AF-A0A954RBK7-F1
#
_cell.length_a   1.000
_cell.length_b   1.000
_cell.length_c   1.000
_cell.angle_alpha   90.00
_cell.angle_beta   90.00
_cell.angle_gamma   90.00
#
_symmetry.space_group_name_H-M   'P 1'
#
loop_
_entity.id
_entity.type
_entity.pdbx_description
1 polymer ?
#
loop_
_entity_poly.entity_id
_entity_poly.type
_entity_poly.pdbx_seq_one_letter_code
_entity_poly.pdbx_strand_id
1 'polypeptide(L)'
;MPHDKPQNLQQLRESGWVSKTVKQEIRDNLQRLLAAGDELYPGIVGYEDTVIPEVNIALLSGHDMLFLGEKGQAKSRLMRALVRFLDPEIPYIDLPAAPFHEDPYRPLSGVCRQFVASRPEHEIPIAWWPREDRYAERLSPGTKFADLIGEIDPAKLAGGTS
;
A
#
# COMPACT_ATOMS: atom_id res chain seq x y z
N MET A 1 -1.26 -26.81 1.86
CA MET A 1 -2.49 -26.37 2.55
C MET A 1 -2.46 -24.85 2.56
N PRO A 2 -3.53 -24.13 2.23
CA PRO A 2 -3.57 -22.72 2.58
C PRO A 2 -3.55 -22.69 4.11
N HIS A 3 -2.47 -22.19 4.71
CA HIS A 3 -2.51 -21.87 6.12
C HIS A 3 -3.62 -20.84 6.29
N ASP A 4 -4.62 -21.14 7.13
CA ASP A 4 -5.62 -20.16 7.51
C ASP A 4 -4.87 -18.90 7.96
N LYS A 5 -5.06 -17.82 7.22
CA LYS A 5 -4.39 -16.56 7.54
C LYS A 5 -4.87 -16.11 8.91
N PRO A 6 -4.03 -15.44 9.71
CA PRO A 6 -4.45 -14.82 10.96
C PRO A 6 -5.74 -14.01 10.79
N GLN A 7 -6.72 -14.28 11.64
CA GLN A 7 -8.04 -13.64 11.66
C GLN A 7 -8.19 -12.63 12.80
N ASN A 8 -7.24 -12.61 13.72
CA ASN A 8 -7.19 -11.61 14.80
C ASN A 8 -5.76 -11.18 15.11
N LEU A 9 -5.62 -10.11 15.90
CA LEU A 9 -4.33 -9.49 16.20
C LEU A 9 -3.38 -10.45 16.94
N GLN A 10 -3.91 -11.29 17.85
CA GLN A 10 -3.10 -12.28 18.56
C GLN A 10 -2.46 -13.27 17.58
N GLN A 11 -3.27 -13.89 16.70
CA GLN A 11 -2.78 -14.81 15.67
C GLN A 11 -1.79 -14.12 14.72
N LEU A 12 -2.00 -12.84 14.42
CA LEU A 12 -1.12 -12.09 13.53
C LEU A 12 0.27 -11.95 14.16
N ARG A 13 0.35 -11.66 15.47
CA ARG A 13 1.61 -11.63 16.20
C ARG A 13 2.28 -12.99 16.27
N GLU A 14 1.51 -14.03 16.56
CA GLU A 14 1.99 -15.42 16.64
C GLU A 14 2.52 -15.93 15.29
N SER A 15 1.97 -15.44 14.17
CA SER A 15 2.46 -15.77 12.83
C SER A 15 3.83 -15.17 12.51
N GLY A 16 4.32 -14.23 13.34
CA GLY A 16 5.58 -13.52 13.13
C GLY A 16 5.52 -12.49 11.99
N TRP A 17 4.32 -12.09 11.55
CA TRP A 17 4.18 -11.03 10.55
C TRP A 17 4.82 -9.73 11.07
N VAL A 18 5.55 -9.05 10.18
CA VAL A 18 6.26 -7.80 10.50
C VAL A 18 5.72 -6.69 9.61
N SER A 19 5.28 -5.61 10.26
CA SER A 19 4.87 -4.38 9.58
C SER A 19 6.04 -3.73 8.84
N LYS A 20 5.76 -3.28 7.62
CA LYS A 20 6.70 -2.57 6.76
C LYS A 20 6.02 -1.33 6.19
N THR A 21 6.82 -0.31 5.89
CA THR A 21 6.33 0.81 5.08
C THR A 21 6.18 0.35 3.63
N VAL A 22 5.29 1.00 2.88
CA VAL A 22 5.12 0.72 1.45
C VAL A 22 6.44 0.88 0.68
N LYS A 23 7.28 1.86 1.05
CA LYS A 23 8.61 2.05 0.45
C LYS A 23 9.54 0.86 0.71
N GLN A 24 9.51 0.27 1.90
CA GLN A 24 10.32 -0.90 2.22
C GLN A 24 9.79 -2.16 1.53
N GLU A 25 8.47 -2.35 1.52
CA GLU A 25 7.79 -3.44 0.81
C GLU A 25 8.16 -3.47 -0.68
N ILE A 26 8.00 -2.32 -1.36
CA ILE A 26 8.35 -2.16 -2.77
C ILE A 26 9.83 -2.48 -3.01
N ARG A 27 10.72 -1.96 -2.16
CA ARG A 27 12.17 -2.20 -2.27
C ARG A 27 12.50 -3.68 -2.13
N ASP A 28 12.00 -4.35 -1.09
CA ASP A 28 12.27 -5.77 -0.82
C ASP A 28 11.83 -6.64 -1.99
N ASN A 29 10.61 -6.38 -2.49
CA ASN A 29 10.04 -7.14 -3.60
C ASN A 29 10.73 -6.85 -4.93
N LEU A 30 11.09 -5.60 -5.21
CA LEU A 30 11.87 -5.25 -6.40
C LEU A 30 13.24 -5.95 -6.39
N GLN A 31 13.94 -5.95 -5.26
CA GLN A 31 15.23 -6.65 -5.12
C GLN A 31 15.10 -8.15 -5.35
N ARG A 32 14.05 -8.77 -4.82
CA ARG A 32 13.77 -10.19 -5.02
C ARG A 32 13.52 -10.52 -6.50
N LEU A 33 12.71 -9.73 -7.19
CA LEU A 33 12.43 -9.92 -8.62
C LEU A 33 13.69 -9.69 -9.48
N LEU A 34 14.49 -8.66 -9.17
CA LEU A 34 15.77 -8.41 -9.82
C LEU A 34 16.74 -9.60 -9.66
N ALA A 35 16.87 -10.13 -8.44
CA ALA A 35 17.74 -11.27 -8.16
C ALA A 35 17.27 -12.55 -8.87
N ALA A 36 15.96 -12.70 -9.08
CA ALA A 36 15.38 -13.82 -9.83
C ALA A 36 15.50 -13.65 -11.36
N GLY A 37 15.85 -12.46 -11.86
CA GLY A 37 15.84 -12.14 -13.29
C GLY A 37 14.43 -12.05 -13.87
N ASP A 38 13.43 -11.75 -13.03
CA ASP A 38 12.03 -11.65 -13.45
C ASP A 38 11.79 -10.41 -14.33
N GLU A 39 10.82 -10.52 -15.25
CA GLU A 39 10.30 -9.36 -15.98
C GLU A 39 9.63 -8.38 -14.99
N LEU A 40 10.23 -7.19 -14.86
CA LEU A 40 9.80 -6.16 -13.89
C LEU A 40 8.59 -5.37 -14.35
N TYR A 41 8.54 -5.02 -15.64
CA TYR A 41 7.53 -4.14 -16.23
C TYR A 41 6.88 -4.76 -17.48
N PRO A 42 6.10 -5.84 -17.34
CA PRO A 42 5.45 -6.48 -18.48
C PRO A 42 4.62 -5.50 -19.31
N GLY A 43 4.84 -5.49 -20.63
CA GLY A 43 4.10 -4.63 -21.57
C GLY A 43 4.54 -3.16 -21.65
N ILE A 44 5.68 -2.83 -21.02
CA ILE A 44 6.46 -1.61 -21.31
C ILE A 44 7.54 -1.98 -22.32
N VAL A 45 7.65 -1.22 -23.40
CA VAL A 45 8.57 -1.50 -24.51
C VAL A 45 9.34 -0.22 -24.85
N GLY A 46 10.66 -0.33 -25.05
CA GLY A 46 11.51 0.75 -25.55
C GLY A 46 12.04 1.69 -24.47
N TYR A 47 11.84 1.37 -23.18
CA TYR A 47 12.30 2.14 -22.03
C TYR A 47 13.41 1.46 -21.22
N GLU A 48 13.92 0.34 -21.73
CA GLU A 48 14.90 -0.52 -21.06
C GLU A 48 16.20 0.22 -20.76
N ASP A 49 16.63 1.10 -21.66
CA ASP A 49 17.88 1.87 -21.54
C ASP A 49 17.66 3.35 -21.12
N THR A 50 16.43 3.75 -20.77
CA THR A 50 16.11 5.15 -20.45
C THR A 50 15.31 5.30 -19.15
N VAL A 51 14.00 5.06 -19.20
CA VAL A 51 13.09 5.35 -18.08
C VAL A 51 13.15 4.26 -17.01
N ILE A 52 13.21 2.99 -17.41
CA ILE A 52 13.19 1.85 -16.47
C ILE A 52 14.36 1.88 -15.49
N PRO A 53 15.62 2.13 -15.92
CA PRO A 53 16.75 2.23 -14.99
C PRO A 53 16.54 3.30 -13.91
N GLU A 54 16.08 4.49 -14.30
CA GLU A 54 15.84 5.60 -13.37
C GLU A 54 14.70 5.30 -12.39
N VAL A 55 13.64 4.64 -12.85
CA VAL A 55 12.54 4.20 -11.99
C VAL A 55 13.04 3.15 -10.98
N ASN A 56 13.83 2.17 -11.42
CA ASN A 56 14.41 1.18 -10.52
C ASN A 56 15.28 1.84 -9.44
N ILE A 57 16.15 2.79 -9.82
CA ILE A 57 17.00 3.52 -8.87
C ILE A 57 16.14 4.32 -7.88
N ALA A 58 15.10 5.01 -8.36
CA ALA A 58 14.21 5.79 -7.50
C ALA A 58 13.45 4.90 -6.50
N LEU A 59 12.93 3.75 -6.94
CA LEU A 59 12.24 2.79 -6.07
C LEU A 59 13.20 2.20 -5.03
N LEU A 60 14.39 1.77 -5.44
CA LEU A 60 15.42 1.27 -4.52
C LEU A 60 15.84 2.34 -3.51
N SER A 61 15.89 3.60 -3.91
CA SER A 61 16.22 4.74 -3.05
C SER A 61 15.05 5.19 -2.16
N GLY A 62 13.82 4.70 -2.41
CA GLY A 62 12.62 5.13 -1.68
C GLY A 62 12.19 6.56 -2.00
N HIS A 63 12.50 7.05 -3.20
CA HIS A 63 12.12 8.37 -3.66
C HIS A 63 10.65 8.43 -4.08
N ASP A 64 10.04 9.61 -3.93
CA ASP A 64 8.77 9.92 -4.55
C ASP A 64 9.03 10.39 -5.99
N MET A 65 8.22 9.93 -6.94
CA MET A 65 8.46 10.13 -8.38
C MET A 65 7.38 11.01 -9.02
N LEU A 66 7.79 11.87 -9.95
CA LEU A 66 6.91 12.61 -10.83
C LEU A 66 7.17 12.21 -12.29
N PHE A 67 6.17 11.61 -12.93
CA PHE A 67 6.25 11.24 -14.34
C PHE A 67 5.86 12.42 -15.24
N LEU A 68 6.80 12.90 -16.05
CA LEU A 68 6.60 13.95 -17.05
C LEU A 68 6.78 13.40 -18.46
N GLY A 69 5.96 13.83 -19.40
CA GLY A 69 6.03 13.40 -20.79
C GLY A 69 4.74 13.64 -21.55
N GLU A 70 4.74 13.36 -22.84
CA GLU A 70 3.60 13.57 -23.73
C GLU A 70 2.51 12.49 -23.57
N LYS A 71 1.32 12.77 -24.08
CA LYS A 71 0.23 11.79 -24.13
C LYS A 71 0.68 10.57 -24.95
N GLY A 72 0.44 9.36 -24.44
CA GLY A 72 0.81 8.11 -25.11
C GLY A 72 2.17 7.53 -24.69
N GLN A 73 2.99 8.25 -23.93
CA GLN A 73 4.31 7.78 -23.45
C GLN A 73 4.25 6.85 -22.22
N ALA A 74 3.25 5.97 -22.15
CA ALA A 74 3.10 4.91 -21.13
C ALA A 74 3.16 5.32 -19.63
N LYS A 75 3.16 6.61 -19.25
CA LYS A 75 3.24 7.08 -17.85
C LYS A 75 2.29 6.34 -16.89
N SER A 76 0.99 6.37 -17.18
CA SER A 76 -0.02 5.70 -16.34
C SER A 76 0.12 4.17 -16.36
N ARG A 77 0.64 3.59 -17.46
CA ARG A 77 0.90 2.14 -17.51
C ARG A 77 2.04 1.78 -16.57
N LEU A 78 3.10 2.58 -16.54
CA LEU A 78 4.23 2.36 -15.64
C LEU A 78 3.82 2.55 -14.17
N MET A 79 3.04 3.58 -13.86
CA MET A 79 2.49 3.80 -12.51
C MET A 79 1.67 2.59 -12.02
N ARG A 80 0.77 2.07 -12.85
CA ARG A 80 -0.02 0.86 -12.52
C ARG A 80 0.84 -0.40 -12.42
N ALA A 81 1.93 -0.50 -13.18
CA ALA A 81 2.85 -1.64 -13.08
C ALA A 81 3.58 -1.69 -11.73
N LEU A 82 3.72 -0.56 -11.01
CA LEU A 82 4.37 -0.52 -9.69
C LEU A 82 3.65 -1.38 -8.64
N VAL A 83 2.35 -1.65 -8.83
CA VAL A 83 1.55 -2.52 -7.94
C VAL A 83 2.14 -3.94 -7.85
N ARG A 84 2.83 -4.40 -8.90
CA ARG A 84 3.53 -5.69 -8.92
C ARG A 84 4.58 -5.84 -7.81
N PHE A 85 5.12 -4.72 -7.31
CA PHE A 85 6.13 -4.70 -6.25
C PHE A 85 5.53 -4.68 -4.85
N LEU A 86 4.20 -4.67 -4.71
CA LEU A 86 3.54 -4.88 -3.42
C LEU A 86 3.45 -6.38 -3.10
N ASP A 87 3.44 -6.70 -1.80
CA ASP A 87 3.10 -8.02 -1.31
C ASP A 87 1.70 -8.39 -1.81
N PRO A 88 1.42 -9.67 -2.12
CA PRO A 88 0.11 -10.09 -2.66
C PRO A 88 -1.08 -9.56 -1.86
N GLU A 89 -0.89 -9.44 -0.55
CA GLU A 89 -1.84 -8.90 0.40
C GLU A 89 -1.14 -8.48 1.69
N ILE A 90 -1.76 -7.56 2.43
CA ILE A 90 -1.31 -7.14 3.76
C ILE A 90 -2.47 -7.17 4.76
N PRO A 91 -2.23 -7.46 6.05
CA PRO A 91 -3.27 -7.44 7.06
C PRO A 91 -3.69 -6.01 7.38
N TYR A 92 -4.97 -5.83 7.72
CA TYR A 92 -5.50 -4.58 8.27
C TYR A 92 -6.54 -4.88 9.37
N ILE A 93 -6.79 -3.88 10.22
CA ILE A 93 -7.83 -3.97 11.26
C ILE A 93 -9.21 -3.97 10.58
N ASP A 94 -9.96 -5.07 10.70
CA ASP A 94 -11.29 -5.19 10.10
C ASP A 94 -12.35 -4.49 10.96
N LEU A 95 -12.31 -3.16 10.93
CA LEU A 95 -13.21 -2.30 11.68
C LEU A 95 -14.01 -1.42 10.73
N PRO A 96 -15.34 -1.63 10.56
CA PRO A 96 -16.17 -0.84 9.66
C PRO A 96 -16.20 0.68 9.97
N ALA A 97 -15.92 1.05 11.22
CA ALA A 97 -15.82 2.45 11.64
C ALA A 97 -14.49 3.12 11.27
N ALA A 98 -13.48 2.34 10.86
CA ALA A 98 -12.20 2.87 10.42
C ALA A 98 -12.37 3.64 9.10
N PRO A 99 -11.75 4.83 8.96
CA PRO A 99 -11.86 5.62 7.75
C PRO A 99 -11.09 5.04 6.55
N PHE A 100 -10.11 4.19 6.80
CA PHE A 100 -9.28 3.50 5.79
C PHE A 100 -8.69 2.23 6.39
N HIS A 101 -8.09 1.38 5.55
CA HIS A 101 -7.37 0.19 6.01
C HIS A 101 -6.04 0.61 6.69
N GLU A 102 -5.82 0.11 7.91
CA GLU A 102 -4.72 0.55 8.76
C GLU A 102 -3.83 -0.61 9.20
N ASP A 103 -2.55 -0.29 9.40
CA ASP A 103 -1.58 -1.20 9.98
C ASP A 103 -2.04 -1.66 11.37
N PRO A 104 -2.20 -2.98 11.61
CA PRO A 104 -2.67 -3.51 12.89
C PRO A 104 -1.75 -3.21 14.09
N TYR A 105 -0.46 -3.00 13.84
CA TYR A 105 0.53 -2.70 14.87
C TYR A 105 0.77 -1.20 15.05
N ARG A 106 0.43 -0.39 14.05
CA ARG A 106 0.66 1.06 14.04
C ARG A 106 -0.56 1.82 13.51
N PRO A 107 -1.73 1.72 14.16
CA PRO A 107 -2.92 2.43 13.73
C PRO A 107 -2.71 3.95 13.80
N LEU A 108 -3.21 4.65 12.79
CA LEU A 108 -3.14 6.09 12.60
C LEU A 108 -4.37 6.81 13.15
N SER A 109 -5.57 6.29 12.88
CA SER A 109 -6.83 6.92 13.31
C SER A 109 -7.07 6.76 14.81
N GLY A 110 -7.75 7.75 15.40
CA GLY A 110 -8.16 7.69 16.81
C GLY A 110 -9.08 6.50 17.10
N VAL A 111 -9.99 6.19 16.15
CA VAL A 111 -10.93 5.07 16.24
C VAL A 111 -10.18 3.73 16.34
N CYS A 112 -9.23 3.45 15.44
CA CYS A 112 -8.45 2.22 15.48
C CYS A 112 -7.52 2.14 16.69
N ARG A 113 -6.87 3.25 17.08
CA ARG A 113 -6.04 3.30 18.30
C ARG A 113 -6.84 2.97 19.55
N GLN A 114 -8.03 3.56 19.70
CA GLN A 114 -8.91 3.28 20.83
C GLN A 114 -9.43 1.84 20.78
N PHE A 115 -9.82 1.36 19.60
CA PHE A 115 -10.31 0.00 19.40
C PHE A 115 -9.27 -1.05 19.84
N VAL A 116 -8.01 -0.89 19.39
CA VAL A 116 -6.90 -1.78 19.74
C VAL A 116 -6.53 -1.67 21.23
N ALA A 117 -6.56 -0.47 21.81
CA ALA A 117 -6.19 -0.27 23.21
C ALA A 117 -7.25 -0.75 24.22
N SER A 118 -8.53 -0.82 23.80
CA SER A 118 -9.66 -1.13 24.68
C SER A 118 -10.09 -2.60 24.68
N ARG A 119 -9.47 -3.45 23.87
CA ARG A 119 -9.85 -4.86 23.68
C ARG A 119 -8.65 -5.79 23.77
N PRO A 120 -8.83 -7.03 24.25
CA PRO A 120 -7.79 -8.03 24.16
C PRO A 120 -7.50 -8.40 22.69
N GLU A 121 -6.26 -8.80 22.39
CA GLU A 121 -5.80 -8.98 21.00
C GLU A 121 -6.56 -10.05 20.21
N HIS A 122 -7.12 -11.06 20.88
CA HIS A 122 -7.91 -12.11 20.23
C HIS A 122 -9.31 -11.64 19.77
N GLU A 123 -9.78 -10.48 20.26
CA GLU A 123 -11.05 -9.86 19.87
C GLU A 123 -10.88 -8.81 18.76
N ILE A 124 -9.65 -8.49 18.35
CA ILE A 124 -9.38 -7.49 17.32
C ILE A 124 -9.34 -8.21 15.97
N PRO A 125 -10.39 -8.12 15.13
CA PRO A 125 -10.44 -8.84 13.87
C PRO A 125 -9.44 -8.27 12.85
N ILE A 126 -8.86 -9.18 12.07
CA ILE A 126 -7.91 -8.89 11.01
C ILE A 126 -8.46 -9.43 9.69
N ALA A 127 -8.47 -8.56 8.68
CA ALA A 127 -8.73 -8.93 7.30
C ALA A 127 -7.49 -8.65 6.45
N TRP A 128 -7.52 -9.08 5.19
CA TRP A 128 -6.36 -9.05 4.29
C TRP A 128 -6.69 -8.26 3.03
N TRP A 129 -5.88 -7.24 2.74
CA TRP A 129 -6.07 -6.30 1.65
C TRP A 129 -5.23 -6.69 0.44
N PRO A 130 -5.83 -7.15 -0.67
CA PRO A 130 -5.10 -7.54 -1.88
C PRO A 130 -4.38 -6.36 -2.50
N ARG A 131 -3.19 -6.58 -3.08
CA ARG A 131 -2.42 -5.50 -3.74
C ARG A 131 -3.15 -4.80 -4.87
N GLU A 132 -4.01 -5.50 -5.59
CA GLU A 132 -4.69 -4.91 -6.75
C GLU A 132 -5.72 -3.86 -6.32
N ASP A 133 -6.16 -3.91 -5.06
CA ASP A 133 -7.07 -2.95 -4.44
C ASP A 133 -6.32 -1.81 -3.71
N ARG A 134 -4.98 -1.83 -3.70
CA ARG A 134 -4.13 -0.84 -3.00
C ARG A 134 -3.69 0.32 -3.88
N TYR A 135 -3.97 0.28 -5.18
CA TYR A 135 -3.66 1.37 -6.11
C TYR A 135 -4.86 2.29 -6.30
N ALA A 136 -4.63 3.59 -6.08
CA ALA A 136 -5.59 4.63 -6.33
C ALA A 136 -5.04 5.64 -7.36
N GLU A 137 -5.86 6.01 -8.34
CA GLU A 137 -5.57 7.08 -9.27
C GLU A 137 -6.79 7.95 -9.51
N ARG A 138 -6.57 9.25 -9.76
CA ARG A 138 -7.63 10.20 -10.07
C ARG A 138 -7.30 10.96 -11.35
N LEU A 139 -8.18 10.84 -12.34
CA LEU A 139 -7.97 11.36 -13.70
C LEU A 139 -8.81 12.62 -14.00
N SER A 140 -9.36 13.28 -12.97
CA SER A 140 -10.23 14.44 -13.14
C SER A 140 -9.41 15.74 -13.31
N PRO A 141 -9.78 16.63 -14.25
CA PRO A 141 -9.17 17.96 -14.35
C PRO A 141 -9.30 18.73 -13.03
N GLY A 142 -8.24 19.43 -12.61
CA GLY A 142 -8.26 20.23 -11.37
C GLY A 142 -8.14 19.45 -10.06
N THR A 143 -7.82 18.15 -10.11
CA THR A 143 -7.57 17.32 -8.92
C THR A 143 -6.37 17.84 -8.13
N LYS A 144 -6.58 18.11 -6.85
CA LYS A 144 -5.52 18.42 -5.87
C LYS A 144 -5.04 17.13 -5.22
N PHE A 145 -3.81 17.12 -4.71
CA PHE A 145 -3.31 16.00 -3.88
C PHE A 145 -4.23 15.68 -2.70
N ALA A 146 -4.85 16.71 -2.11
CA ALA A 146 -5.85 16.54 -1.05
C ALA A 146 -7.09 15.74 -1.52
N ASP A 147 -7.43 15.76 -2.80
CA ASP A 147 -8.57 15.01 -3.35
C ASP A 147 -8.23 13.54 -3.63
N LEU A 148 -6.94 13.18 -3.61
CA LEU A 148 -6.44 11.79 -3.66
C LEU A 148 -6.33 11.18 -2.25
N ILE A 149 -5.96 11.98 -1.26
CA ILE A 149 -5.86 11.56 0.15
C ILE A 149 -7.24 11.65 0.86
N GLY A 150 -8.09 12.57 0.42
CA GLY A 150 -9.23 13.12 1.17
C GLY A 150 -10.59 12.51 0.88
N GLU A 151 -10.69 11.23 0.53
CA GLU A 151 -11.94 10.48 0.78
C GLU A 151 -12.14 10.14 2.27
N ILE A 152 -11.32 10.71 3.15
CA ILE A 152 -11.59 10.79 4.57
C ILE A 152 -12.36 12.09 4.82
N ASP A 153 -13.67 11.96 5.02
CA ASP A 153 -14.50 13.05 5.51
C ASP A 153 -13.82 13.72 6.74
N PRO A 154 -13.47 15.01 6.69
CA PRO A 154 -12.89 15.72 7.82
C PRO A 154 -13.77 15.63 9.07
N ALA A 155 -15.09 15.50 8.92
CA ALA A 155 -16.01 15.31 10.03
C ALA A 155 -15.80 13.96 10.75
N LYS A 156 -15.37 12.91 10.04
CA LYS A 156 -14.98 11.63 10.65
C LYS A 156 -13.67 11.72 11.45
N LEU A 157 -12.77 12.64 11.09
CA LEU A 157 -11.55 12.93 11.85
C LEU A 157 -11.80 13.83 13.07
N ALA A 158 -12.82 14.70 13.00
CA ALA A 158 -13.14 15.68 14.04
C ALA A 158 -13.86 15.10 15.27
N GLY A 159 -14.36 13.86 15.22
CA GLY A 159 -15.05 13.20 16.33
C GLY A 159 -14.16 12.77 17.50
N GLY A 160 -12.85 13.04 17.45
CA GLY A 160 -11.85 12.56 18.43
C GLY A 160 -11.29 13.62 19.39
N THR A 161 -11.89 14.80 19.50
CA THR A 161 -11.51 15.81 20.52
C THR A 161 -12.68 16.13 21.42
N SER A 162 -12.91 15.29 22.43
CA SER A 162 -13.40 15.64 23.77
C SER A 162 -13.22 14.43 24.68
#